data_AF-A0A7Z9KBR1-F1
#
_entry.id   AF-A0A7Z9KBR1-F1
#
_cell.length_a   1.000
_cell.length_b   1.000
_cell.length_c   1.000
_cell.angle_alpha   90.00
_cell.angle_beta   90.00
_cell.angle_gamma   90.00
#
_symmetry.space_group_name_H-M   'P 1'
#
loop_
_entity.id
_entity.type
_entity.pdbx_description
1 polymer ?
#
loop_
_entity_poly.entity_id
_entity_poly.type
_entity_poly.pdbx_seq_one_letter_code
_entity_poly.pdbx_strand_id
1 'polypeptide(L)'
;MAKKGVDDYYLCRLMMNSEQQGKGYGFRAMELVIEHVKSRPNATQMTTNHVTGDSNAGEFYKKLGFEHTGEEDRGELEMRLVF
;
A
#
# COMPACT_ATOMS: atom_id res chain seq x y z
N MET A 1 -6.42 -11.97 13.79
CA MET A 1 -5.09 -11.54 13.28
C MET A 1 -4.68 -12.52 12.21
N ALA A 2 -4.74 -12.12 10.94
CA ALA A 2 -4.32 -12.98 9.83
C ALA A 2 -2.79 -13.05 9.83
N LYS A 3 -2.23 -14.24 10.11
CA LYS A 3 -0.79 -14.52 9.96
C LYS A 3 -0.36 -14.08 8.56
N LYS A 4 0.79 -13.40 8.46
CA LYS A 4 1.49 -13.10 7.21
C LYS A 4 1.65 -14.41 6.43
N GLY A 5 0.79 -14.61 5.43
CA GLY A 5 0.76 -15.82 4.63
C GLY A 5 1.94 -15.85 3.69
N VAL A 6 2.34 -17.06 3.27
CA VAL A 6 3.38 -17.27 2.23
C VAL A 6 2.98 -16.63 0.88
N ASP A 7 1.70 -16.23 0.74
CA ASP A 7 1.08 -15.70 -0.48
C ASP A 7 0.64 -14.22 -0.38
N ASP A 8 1.25 -13.42 0.51
CA ASP A 8 0.93 -12.00 0.61
C ASP A 8 1.58 -11.17 -0.52
N TYR A 9 0.79 -10.34 -1.19
CA TYR A 9 1.30 -9.44 -2.23
C TYR A 9 1.79 -8.14 -1.56
N TYR A 10 3.10 -7.90 -1.63
CA TYR A 10 3.71 -6.72 -1.01
C TYR A 10 4.08 -5.65 -2.04
N LEU A 11 3.69 -4.40 -1.77
CA LEU A 11 4.18 -3.24 -2.52
C LEU A 11 5.53 -2.79 -1.99
N CYS A 12 6.60 -3.12 -2.70
CA CYS A 12 7.93 -2.70 -2.27
C CYS A 12 8.15 -1.18 -2.38
N ARG A 13 7.79 -0.56 -3.51
CA ARG A 13 8.05 0.87 -3.77
C ARG A 13 7.03 1.45 -4.74
N LEU A 14 6.53 2.63 -4.42
CA LEU A 14 5.85 3.53 -5.34
C LEU A 14 6.59 4.86 -5.33
N MET A 15 7.12 5.28 -6.48
CA MET A 15 7.89 6.51 -6.61
C MET A 15 7.24 7.41 -7.65
N MET A 16 7.06 8.68 -7.30
CA MET A 16 6.50 9.70 -8.19
C MET A 16 7.44 10.89 -8.24
N ASN A 17 7.71 11.38 -9.46
CA ASN A 17 8.39 12.66 -9.64
C ASN A 17 7.63 13.76 -8.86
N SER A 18 8.35 14.56 -8.07
CA SER A 18 7.80 15.63 -7.23
C SER A 18 6.93 16.61 -8.00
N GLU A 19 7.33 16.97 -9.22
CA GLU A 19 6.58 17.88 -10.11
C GLU A 19 5.24 17.31 -10.60
N GLN A 20 5.04 16.00 -10.44
CA GLN A 20 3.85 15.26 -10.86
C GLN A 20 3.00 14.79 -9.68
N GLN A 21 3.41 15.07 -8.43
CA GLN A 21 2.62 14.81 -7.24
C GLN A 21 1.40 15.74 -7.16
N GLY A 22 0.37 15.34 -6.41
CA GLY A 22 -0.87 16.11 -6.26
C GLY A 22 -1.81 16.11 -7.48
N LYS A 23 -1.42 15.49 -8.61
CA LYS A 23 -2.22 15.42 -9.85
C LYS A 23 -3.07 14.16 -10.00
N GLY A 24 -3.08 13.28 -8.99
CA GLY A 24 -3.85 12.03 -9.00
C GLY A 24 -3.18 10.84 -9.70
N TYR A 25 -2.01 11.01 -10.34
CA TYR A 25 -1.33 9.91 -11.04
C TYR A 25 -0.99 8.72 -10.16
N GLY A 26 -0.44 8.97 -8.96
CA GLY A 26 -0.13 7.88 -8.01
C GLY A 26 -1.39 7.11 -7.60
N PHE A 27 -2.52 7.81 -7.43
CA PHE A 27 -3.78 7.19 -7.07
C PHE A 27 -4.28 6.28 -8.18
N ARG A 28 -4.35 6.80 -9.43
CA ARG A 28 -4.76 6.00 -10.58
C ARG A 28 -3.83 4.83 -10.87
N ALA A 29 -2.52 5.01 -10.70
CA ALA A 29 -1.54 3.94 -10.84
C ALA A 29 -1.79 2.83 -9.81
N MET A 30 -2.08 3.20 -8.55
CA MET A 30 -2.39 2.23 -7.50
C MET A 30 -3.71 1.51 -7.72
N GLU A 31 -4.75 2.16 -8.23
CA GLU A 31 -5.99 1.47 -8.62
C GLU A 31 -5.70 0.33 -9.62
N LEU A 32 -4.92 0.62 -10.66
CA LEU A 32 -4.54 -0.38 -11.67
C LEU A 32 -3.69 -1.52 -11.09
N VAL A 33 -2.77 -1.20 -10.18
CA VAL A 33 -1.96 -2.22 -9.48
C VAL A 33 -2.85 -3.10 -8.61
N ILE A 34 -3.77 -2.51 -7.85
CA ILE A 34 -4.71 -3.24 -6.98
C ILE A 34 -5.61 -4.15 -7.82
N GLU A 35 -6.18 -3.65 -8.92
CA GLU A 35 -6.97 -4.44 -9.86
C GLU A 35 -6.15 -5.62 -10.43
N HIS A 36 -4.89 -5.36 -10.79
CA HIS A 36 -4.00 -6.41 -11.25
C HIS A 36 -3.75 -7.47 -10.18
N VAL A 37 -3.43 -7.06 -8.95
CA VAL A 37 -3.18 -8.00 -7.84
C VAL A 37 -4.42 -8.83 -7.54
N LYS A 38 -5.62 -8.23 -7.51
CA LYS A 38 -6.89 -8.95 -7.32
C LYS A 38 -7.14 -10.06 -8.34
N SER A 39 -6.57 -9.95 -9.55
CA SER A 39 -6.68 -10.98 -10.59
C SER A 39 -5.71 -12.15 -10.41
N ARG A 40 -4.78 -12.08 -9.46
CA ARG A 40 -3.74 -13.10 -9.26
C ARG A 40 -4.23 -14.23 -8.35
N PRO A 41 -3.68 -15.46 -8.48
CA PRO A 41 -4.02 -16.56 -7.59
C PRO A 41 -3.77 -16.20 -6.13
N ASN A 42 -4.69 -16.66 -5.27
CA ASN A 42 -4.63 -16.52 -3.80
C ASN A 42 -4.55 -15.06 -3.29
N ALA A 43 -4.90 -14.07 -4.12
CA ALA A 43 -4.91 -12.67 -3.70
C ALA A 43 -6.08 -12.40 -2.73
N THR A 44 -5.82 -12.49 -1.43
CA THR A 44 -6.79 -12.14 -0.38
C THR A 44 -6.52 -10.77 0.25
N GLN A 45 -5.31 -10.26 0.08
CA GLN A 45 -4.87 -8.99 0.64
C GLN A 45 -3.61 -8.48 -0.08
N MET A 46 -3.26 -7.24 0.20
CA MET A 46 -2.01 -6.59 -0.21
C MET A 46 -1.49 -5.75 0.95
N THR A 47 -0.16 -5.79 1.17
CA THR A 47 0.51 -5.03 2.24
C THR A 47 1.53 -4.04 1.70
N THR A 48 1.79 -3.00 2.47
CA THR A 48 2.82 -1.98 2.19
C THR A 48 3.27 -1.35 3.50
N ASN A 49 4.46 -0.78 3.52
CA ASN A 49 4.96 0.00 4.64
C ASN A 49 5.20 1.45 4.22
N HIS A 50 5.14 2.37 5.18
CA HIS A 50 5.57 3.75 4.96
C HIS A 50 6.26 4.33 6.19
N VAL A 51 7.23 5.22 5.96
CA VAL A 51 7.87 5.99 7.02
C VAL A 51 6.87 6.92 7.71
N THR A 52 7.09 7.18 9.00
CA THR A 52 6.42 8.26 9.74
C THR A 52 7.12 9.60 9.54
N GLY A 53 6.39 10.70 9.56
CA GLY A 53 6.94 12.06 9.48
C GLY A 53 6.28 12.91 8.40
N ASP A 54 6.95 14.02 8.06
CA ASP A 54 6.48 14.96 7.05
C ASP A 54 6.41 14.27 5.68
N SER A 55 5.33 14.53 4.94
CA SER A 55 5.06 13.94 3.63
C SER A 55 4.91 12.40 3.63
N ASN A 56 4.49 11.80 4.76
CA ASN A 56 4.20 10.36 4.79
C ASN A 56 3.06 9.97 3.83
N ALA A 57 3.12 8.74 3.34
CA ALA A 57 2.16 8.20 2.39
C ALA A 57 0.92 7.58 3.07
N GLY A 58 0.79 7.64 4.41
CA GLY A 58 -0.28 6.97 5.14
C GLY A 58 -1.68 7.42 4.70
N GLU A 59 -1.93 8.73 4.64
CA GLU A 59 -3.21 9.27 4.16
C GLU A 59 -3.47 8.98 2.67
N PHE A 60 -2.41 8.84 1.87
CA PHE A 60 -2.56 8.41 0.48
C PHE A 60 -3.05 6.96 0.40
N TYR A 61 -2.46 6.05 1.18
CA TYR A 61 -2.89 4.66 1.22
C TYR A 61 -4.28 4.48 1.86
N LYS A 62 -4.65 5.27 2.88
CA LYS A 62 -6.01 5.27 3.45
C LYS A 62 -7.08 5.59 2.43
N LYS A 63 -6.83 6.55 1.53
CA LYS A 63 -7.78 6.89 0.44
C LYS A 63 -7.97 5.74 -0.55
N LEU A 64 -7.02 4.83 -0.65
CA LEU A 64 -7.11 3.60 -1.47
C LEU A 64 -7.74 2.43 -0.70
N GLY A 65 -8.15 2.64 0.56
CA GLY A 65 -8.78 1.63 1.41
C GLY A 65 -7.80 0.81 2.26
N PHE A 66 -6.52 1.18 2.33
CA PHE A 66 -5.59 0.53 3.24
C PHE A 66 -5.86 0.97 4.69
N GLU A 67 -5.68 0.06 5.63
CA GLU A 67 -5.79 0.29 7.06
C GLU A 67 -4.48 -0.05 7.77
N HIS A 68 -4.16 0.65 8.86
CA HIS A 68 -2.99 0.32 9.67
C HIS A 68 -3.19 -1.04 10.35
N THR A 69 -2.16 -1.89 10.29
CA THR A 69 -2.21 -3.21 10.95
C THR A 69 -1.83 -3.13 12.42
N GLY A 70 -1.19 -2.04 12.83
CA GLY A 70 -0.56 -1.89 14.15
C GLY A 70 0.85 -2.48 14.23
N GLU A 71 1.36 -3.07 13.14
CA GLU A 71 2.74 -3.54 13.04
C GLU A 71 3.67 -2.41 12.56
N GLU A 72 4.90 -2.42 13.06
CA GLU A 72 5.97 -1.51 12.66
C GLU A 72 7.24 -2.33 12.37
N ASP A 73 7.91 -2.05 11.25
CA ASP A 73 9.21 -2.61 10.93
C ASP A 73 10.18 -1.47 10.61
N ARG A 74 11.29 -1.39 11.35
CA ARG A 74 12.37 -0.39 11.15
C ARG A 74 11.89 1.06 11.06
N GLY A 75 10.87 1.44 11.84
CA GLY A 75 10.30 2.79 11.82
C GLY A 75 9.32 3.06 10.68
N GLU A 76 8.93 2.03 9.93
CA GLU A 76 7.87 2.09 8.94
C GLU A 76 6.61 1.38 9.44
N LEU A 77 5.46 2.05 9.30
CA LEU A 77 4.17 1.49 9.70
C LEU A 77 3.61 0.62 8.58
N GLU A 78 3.21 -0.60 8.93
CA GLU A 78 2.55 -1.51 7.99
C GLU A 78 1.08 -1.12 7.81
N MET A 79 0.63 -1.17 6.55
CA MET A 79 -0.76 -1.02 6.16
C MET A 79 -1.20 -2.17 5.26
N ARG A 80 -2.50 -2.47 5.30
CA ARG A 80 -3.09 -3.60 4.57
C ARG A 80 -4.38 -3.21 3.88
N LEU A 81 -4.55 -3.68 2.65
CA LEU A 81 -5.80 -3.67 1.91
C LEU A 81 -6.29 -5.12 1.77
N VAL A 82 -7.52 -5.39 2.20
CA VAL A 82 -8.17 -6.70 2.05
C VAL A 82 -9.07 -6.67 0.81
N PHE A 83 -9.13 -7.78 0.08
CA PHE A 83 -9.91 -7.91 -1.17
C PHE A 83 -11.24 -8.62 -0.98
#